data_AF-K9QCW8-F1
#
_entry.id   AF-K9QCW8-F1
#
_cell.length_a   1.000
_cell.length_b   1.000
_cell.length_c   1.000
_cell.angle_alpha   90.00
_cell.angle_beta   90.00
_cell.angle_gamma   90.00
#
_symmetry.space_group_name_H-M   'P 1'
#
loop_
_entity.id
_entity.type
_entity.pdbx_description
1 polymer ?
#
loop_
_entity_poly.entity_id
_entity_poly.type
_entity_poly.pdbx_seq_one_letter_code
_entity_poly.pdbx_strand_id
1 'polypeptide(L)'
;MTQDSANTLKVAQQAFEHFTSGLATGDWQAFLDMLTEDFTFWFPMGKFHGLNEGKKRAQEFLQYVSESFGSGITLTSLDRVTSNETTVVFEFRDEGLLLGQPYKNRVAVSFDVCDDKICGYREYFGSDGKSY
;
A
#
# COMPACT_ATOMS: atom_id res chain seq x y z
N MET A 1 10.32 -2.98 -22.95
CA MET A 1 9.85 -1.95 -22.00
C MET A 1 9.97 -0.61 -22.69
N THR A 2 8.89 0.18 -22.70
CA THR A 2 8.91 1.58 -23.13
C THR A 2 9.50 2.44 -22.02
N GLN A 3 9.98 3.64 -22.35
CA GLN A 3 10.53 4.57 -21.35
C GLN A 3 9.51 4.95 -20.28
N ASP A 4 8.24 5.07 -20.66
CA ASP A 4 7.12 5.34 -19.75
C ASP A 4 6.89 4.18 -18.78
N SER A 5 6.91 2.93 -19.26
CA SER A 5 6.80 1.74 -18.39
C SER A 5 7.95 1.62 -17.38
N ALA A 6 9.15 2.10 -17.75
CA ALA A 6 10.30 2.12 -16.86
C ALA A 6 10.17 3.21 -15.77
N ASN A 7 9.62 4.38 -16.12
CA ASN A 7 9.32 5.42 -15.14
C ASN A 7 8.23 4.98 -14.16
N THR A 8 7.14 4.41 -14.66
CA THR A 8 6.03 3.87 -13.85
C THR A 8 6.53 2.87 -12.82
N LEU A 9 7.36 1.90 -13.25
CA LEU A 9 7.93 0.92 -12.33
C LEU A 9 8.83 1.58 -11.27
N LYS A 10 9.66 2.56 -11.66
CA LYS A 10 10.54 3.27 -10.74
C LYS A 10 9.77 4.06 -9.68
N VAL A 11 8.77 4.84 -10.08
CA VAL A 11 7.94 5.64 -9.16
C VAL A 11 7.18 4.73 -8.20
N ALA A 12 6.56 3.66 -8.71
CA ALA A 12 5.83 2.71 -7.87
C ALA A 12 6.75 1.97 -6.89
N GLN A 13 7.98 1.61 -7.29
CA GLN A 13 8.95 0.99 -6.38
C GLN A 13 9.34 1.92 -5.24
N GLN A 14 9.63 3.19 -5.53
CA GLN A 14 9.92 4.19 -4.50
C GLN A 14 8.72 4.39 -3.55
N ALA A 15 7.50 4.46 -4.09
CA ALA A 15 6.30 4.53 -3.29
C ALA A 15 6.12 3.28 -2.42
N PHE A 16 6.44 2.10 -2.93
CA PHE A 16 6.36 0.83 -2.19
C PHE A 16 7.41 0.74 -1.07
N GLU A 17 8.60 1.30 -1.26
CA GLU A 17 9.62 1.43 -0.22
C GLU A 17 9.12 2.33 0.92
N HIS A 18 8.56 3.50 0.59
CA HIS A 18 7.97 4.40 1.60
C HIS A 18 6.74 3.78 2.27
N PHE A 19 5.90 3.06 1.53
CA PHE A 19 4.76 2.32 2.08
C PHE A 19 5.23 1.25 3.07
N THR A 20 6.25 0.46 2.71
CA THR A 20 6.82 -0.57 3.60
C THR A 20 7.45 0.05 4.84
N SER A 21 8.14 1.18 4.70
CA SER A 21 8.65 1.94 5.85
C SER A 21 7.50 2.39 6.76
N GLY A 22 6.44 2.96 6.20
CA GLY A 22 5.27 3.41 6.96
C GLY A 22 4.55 2.27 7.66
N LEU A 23 4.44 1.09 7.03
CA LEU A 23 3.92 -0.11 7.67
C LEU A 23 4.75 -0.51 8.90
N ALA A 24 6.08 -0.44 8.80
CA ALA A 24 6.98 -0.86 9.87
C ALA A 24 7.09 0.15 11.02
N THR A 25 7.04 1.45 10.72
CA THR A 25 7.35 2.52 11.69
C THR A 25 6.14 3.36 12.09
N GLY A 26 5.09 3.35 11.29
CA GLY A 26 3.96 4.26 11.37
C GLY A 26 4.24 5.69 10.86
N ASP A 27 5.44 5.97 10.34
CA ASP A 27 5.76 7.24 9.69
C ASP A 27 5.38 7.20 8.21
N TRP A 28 4.27 7.86 7.88
CA TRP A 28 3.67 7.84 6.55
C TRP A 28 4.03 9.05 5.68
N GLN A 29 4.78 10.03 6.19
CA GLN A 29 4.92 11.32 5.50
C GLN A 29 5.56 11.14 4.11
N ALA A 30 6.61 10.32 4.02
CA ALA A 30 7.30 10.05 2.75
C ALA A 30 6.37 9.40 1.71
N PHE A 31 5.45 8.52 2.12
CA PHE A 31 4.46 7.93 1.23
C PHE A 31 3.38 8.94 0.82
N LEU A 32 2.88 9.74 1.79
CA LEU A 32 1.88 10.78 1.56
C LEU A 32 2.37 11.86 0.58
N ASP A 33 3.65 12.23 0.63
CA ASP A 33 4.27 13.20 -0.26
C ASP A 33 4.29 12.73 -1.73
N MET A 34 4.31 11.41 -1.93
CA MET A 34 4.24 10.78 -3.26
C MET A 34 2.82 10.70 -3.83
N LEU A 35 1.77 11.03 -3.06
CA LEU A 35 0.41 10.96 -3.60
C LEU A 35 0.07 12.25 -4.38
N THR A 36 -0.85 12.14 -5.35
CA THR A 36 -1.50 13.31 -5.96
C THR A 36 -2.56 13.90 -5.03
N GLU A 37 -2.99 15.13 -5.26
CA GLU A 37 -4.03 15.77 -4.43
C GLU A 37 -5.40 15.11 -4.60
N ASP A 38 -5.68 14.62 -5.81
CA ASP A 38 -6.89 13.88 -6.20
C ASP A 38 -6.76 12.36 -6.01
N PHE A 39 -5.78 11.90 -5.21
CA PHE A 39 -5.53 10.49 -4.95
C PHE A 39 -6.80 9.75 -4.50
N THR A 40 -7.02 8.56 -5.05
CA THR A 40 -8.11 7.67 -4.64
C THR A 40 -7.58 6.33 -4.16
N PHE A 41 -8.31 5.69 -3.24
CA PHE A 41 -7.99 4.34 -2.81
C PHE A 41 -9.20 3.46 -2.60
N TRP A 42 -9.05 2.18 -2.90
CA TRP A 42 -10.03 1.13 -2.64
C TRP A 42 -9.53 0.16 -1.58
N PHE A 43 -10.37 -0.10 -0.59
CA PHE A 43 -10.06 -1.02 0.50
C PHE A 43 -11.21 -2.03 0.71
N PRO A 44 -10.93 -3.30 1.06
CA PRO A 44 -11.93 -4.37 0.97
C PRO A 44 -12.98 -4.38 2.08
N MET A 45 -12.73 -3.81 3.26
CA MET A 45 -13.65 -3.95 4.41
C MET A 45 -13.56 -2.83 5.46
N GLY A 46 -14.49 -2.85 6.42
CA GLY A 46 -14.47 -1.94 7.58
C GLY A 46 -14.80 -0.49 7.24
N LYS A 47 -14.32 0.45 8.07
CA LYS A 47 -14.58 1.90 7.96
C LYS A 47 -14.17 2.49 6.61
N PHE A 48 -13.21 1.86 5.94
CA PHE A 48 -12.66 2.29 4.66
C PHE A 48 -13.13 1.41 3.48
N HIS A 49 -14.14 0.56 3.68
CA HIS A 49 -14.68 -0.29 2.61
C HIS A 49 -15.09 0.54 1.37
N GLY A 50 -14.67 0.08 0.20
CA GLY A 50 -15.01 0.70 -1.09
C GLY A 50 -14.06 1.83 -1.48
N LEU A 51 -14.56 2.75 -2.32
CA LEU A 51 -13.82 3.92 -2.79
C LEU A 51 -13.68 4.97 -1.69
N ASN A 52 -12.47 5.52 -1.56
CA ASN A 52 -12.14 6.65 -0.72
C ASN A 52 -11.36 7.68 -1.54
N GLU A 53 -11.57 8.96 -1.27
CA GLU A 53 -11.08 10.05 -2.12
C GLU A 53 -10.33 11.11 -1.31
N GLY A 54 -9.20 11.55 -1.85
CA GLY A 54 -8.38 12.65 -1.36
C GLY A 54 -7.32 12.24 -0.33
N LYS A 55 -6.20 12.98 -0.33
CA LYS A 55 -5.07 12.79 0.58
C LYS A 55 -5.41 12.78 2.06
N LYS A 56 -6.34 13.64 2.50
CA LYS A 56 -6.75 13.69 3.92
C LYS A 56 -7.37 12.36 4.37
N ARG A 57 -8.15 11.74 3.49
CA ARG A 57 -8.77 10.44 3.77
C ARG A 57 -7.72 9.32 3.73
N ALA A 58 -6.74 9.41 2.85
CA ALA A 58 -5.59 8.50 2.83
C ALA A 58 -4.77 8.58 4.13
N GLN A 59 -4.49 9.80 4.61
CA GLN A 59 -3.79 10.01 5.88
C GLN A 59 -4.56 9.41 7.06
N GLU A 60 -5.88 9.60 7.11
CA GLU A 60 -6.74 8.98 8.13
C GLU A 60 -6.68 7.45 8.09
N PHE A 61 -6.67 6.85 6.90
CA PHE A 61 -6.55 5.41 6.70
C PHE A 61 -5.20 4.87 7.19
N LEU A 62 -4.10 5.49 6.76
CA LEU A 62 -2.75 5.06 7.12
C LEU A 62 -2.49 5.20 8.63
N GLN A 63 -2.98 6.28 9.24
CA GLN A 63 -2.93 6.46 10.69
C GLN A 63 -3.71 5.35 11.43
N TYR A 64 -4.90 5.02 10.94
CA TYR A 64 -5.70 3.92 11.48
C TYR A 64 -4.99 2.55 11.38
N VAL A 65 -4.27 2.30 10.29
CA VAL A 65 -3.44 1.09 10.14
C VAL A 65 -2.36 1.05 11.23
N SER A 66 -1.60 2.13 11.42
CA SER A 66 -0.57 2.19 12.49
C SER A 66 -1.14 2.01 13.89
N GLU A 67 -2.30 2.61 14.18
CA GLU A 67 -2.96 2.47 15.48
C GLU A 67 -3.44 1.03 15.73
N SER A 68 -3.88 0.36 14.67
CA SER A 68 -4.32 -1.04 14.74
C SER A 68 -3.14 -2.00 14.90
N PHE A 69 -1.98 -1.64 14.34
CA PHE A 69 -0.73 -2.39 14.41
C PHE A 69 0.32 -1.62 15.20
N GLY A 70 0.13 -1.50 16.51
CA GLY A 70 0.96 -0.63 17.36
C GLY A 70 2.46 -0.97 17.40
N SER A 71 2.87 -2.16 16.93
CA SER A 71 4.28 -2.57 16.76
C SER A 71 4.76 -2.55 15.30
N GLY A 72 3.96 -2.02 14.38
CA GLY A 72 4.19 -2.10 12.94
C GLY A 72 3.80 -3.44 12.32
N ILE A 73 3.87 -3.45 10.99
CA ILE A 73 3.71 -4.61 10.10
C ILE A 73 5.05 -4.81 9.38
N THR A 74 5.50 -6.05 9.30
CA THR A 74 6.73 -6.42 8.59
C THR A 74 6.39 -7.22 7.35
N LEU A 75 6.96 -6.82 6.20
CA LEU A 75 6.96 -7.67 5.01
C LEU A 75 7.93 -8.84 5.21
N THR A 76 7.43 -10.06 5.05
CA THR A 76 8.23 -11.29 5.11
C THR A 76 8.76 -11.73 3.75
N SER A 77 8.07 -11.38 2.66
CA SER A 77 8.56 -11.55 1.29
C SER A 77 7.80 -10.67 0.31
N LEU A 78 8.50 -10.16 -0.71
CA LEU A 78 7.89 -9.61 -1.93
C LEU A 78 7.98 -10.70 -3.01
N ASP A 79 6.85 -11.32 -3.32
CA ASP A 79 6.80 -12.52 -4.14
C ASP A 79 6.73 -12.19 -5.64
N ARG A 80 5.95 -11.17 -6.01
CA ARG A 80 5.82 -10.71 -7.41
C ARG A 80 5.70 -9.21 -7.52
N VAL A 81 6.23 -8.70 -8.62
CA VAL A 81 5.96 -7.35 -9.13
C VAL A 81 5.55 -7.48 -10.58
N THR A 82 4.38 -6.96 -10.93
CA THR A 82 3.91 -6.88 -12.32
C THR A 82 3.56 -5.44 -12.66
N SER A 83 3.76 -5.04 -13.90
CA SER A 83 3.49 -3.68 -14.33
C SER A 83 3.00 -3.59 -15.78
N ASN A 84 2.35 -2.48 -16.08
CA ASN A 84 2.06 -2.02 -17.44
C ASN A 84 2.48 -0.54 -17.58
N GLU A 85 1.88 0.20 -18.52
CA GLU A 85 2.21 1.60 -18.77
C GLU A 85 1.95 2.51 -17.57
N THR A 86 0.90 2.27 -16.79
CA THR A 86 0.43 3.19 -15.73
C THR A 86 0.29 2.55 -14.36
N THR A 87 0.32 1.22 -14.27
CA THR A 87 -0.06 0.49 -13.06
C THR A 87 1.03 -0.52 -12.68
N VAL A 88 1.28 -0.65 -11.38
CA VAL A 88 2.16 -1.66 -10.80
C VAL A 88 1.43 -2.41 -9.69
N VAL A 89 1.57 -3.73 -9.66
CA VAL A 89 1.01 -4.59 -8.61
C VAL A 89 2.14 -5.28 -7.88
N PHE A 90 2.11 -5.20 -6.55
CA PHE A 90 3.01 -5.88 -5.63
C PHE A 90 2.25 -6.97 -4.91
N GLU A 91 2.65 -8.23 -5.09
CA GLU A 91 2.15 -9.36 -4.30
C GLU A 91 3.19 -9.71 -3.23
N PHE A 92 2.80 -9.64 -1.97
CA PHE A 92 3.71 -9.84 -0.85
C PHE A 92 3.02 -10.56 0.31
N ARG A 93 3.86 -11.00 1.26
CA ARG A 93 3.45 -11.60 2.52
C ARG A 93 3.87 -10.70 3.67
N ASP A 94 2.96 -10.44 4.59
CA ASP A 94 3.23 -9.59 5.75
C ASP A 94 2.79 -10.24 7.06
N GLU A 95 3.30 -9.71 8.17
CA GLU A 95 2.91 -10.11 9.51
C GLU A 95 3.06 -8.98 10.53
N GLY A 96 2.32 -9.09 11.63
CA GLY A 96 2.35 -8.11 12.71
C GLY A 96 1.43 -8.48 13.85
N LEU A 97 1.19 -7.54 14.77
CA LEU A 97 0.23 -7.69 15.86
C LEU A 97 -0.96 -6.75 15.64
N LEU A 98 -2.05 -7.29 15.10
CA LEU A 98 -3.30 -6.56 14.94
C LEU A 98 -4.04 -6.53 16.27
N LEU A 99 -4.11 -5.37 16.92
CA LEU A 99 -4.74 -5.18 18.24
C LEU A 99 -4.22 -6.22 19.27
N GLY A 100 -2.92 -6.50 19.21
CA GLY A 100 -2.24 -7.46 20.07
C GLY A 100 -2.38 -8.94 19.66
N GLN A 101 -3.10 -9.26 18.59
CA GLN A 101 -3.24 -10.63 18.08
C GLN A 101 -2.31 -10.88 16.88
N PRO A 102 -1.69 -12.07 16.78
CA PRO A 102 -0.87 -12.42 15.61
C PRO A 102 -1.68 -12.31 14.31
N TYR A 103 -1.13 -11.56 13.36
CA TYR A 103 -1.64 -11.37 12.01
C TYR A 103 -0.61 -11.86 10.99
N LYS A 104 -1.08 -12.59 9.97
CA LYS A 104 -0.29 -12.99 8.80
C LYS A 104 -1.19 -12.97 7.58
N ASN A 105 -0.71 -12.46 6.45
CA ASN A 105 -1.53 -12.41 5.25
C ASN A 105 -0.70 -12.51 3.96
N ARG A 106 -1.40 -12.77 2.86
CA ARG A 106 -0.96 -12.44 1.50
C ARG A 106 -1.72 -11.21 1.05
N VAL A 107 -1.01 -10.23 0.52
CA VAL A 107 -1.61 -8.97 0.08
C VAL A 107 -1.17 -8.69 -1.34
N ALA A 108 -2.11 -8.23 -2.17
CA ALA A 108 -1.79 -7.54 -3.41
C ALA A 108 -2.13 -6.06 -3.25
N VAL A 109 -1.14 -5.20 -3.44
CA VAL A 109 -1.32 -3.75 -3.52
C VAL A 109 -1.07 -3.31 -4.96
N SER A 110 -2.00 -2.55 -5.52
CA SER A 110 -1.90 -1.99 -6.86
C SER A 110 -1.82 -0.47 -6.79
N PHE A 111 -0.78 0.09 -7.41
CA PHE A 111 -0.59 1.53 -7.56
C PHE A 111 -0.81 1.96 -9.01
N ASP A 112 -1.55 3.05 -9.20
CA ASP A 112 -1.52 3.80 -10.46
C ASP A 112 -0.58 4.99 -10.33
N VAL A 113 0.26 5.16 -11.33
CA VAL A 113 1.26 6.23 -11.44
C VAL A 113 0.75 7.30 -12.39
N CYS A 114 0.77 8.54 -11.92
CA CYS A 114 0.52 9.73 -12.71
C CYS A 114 1.76 10.61 -12.59
N ASP A 115 2.50 10.75 -13.69
CA ASP A 115 3.79 11.44 -13.76
C ASP A 115 4.84 10.88 -12.77
N ASP A 116 5.15 11.64 -11.72
CA ASP A 116 6.11 11.31 -10.67
C ASP A 116 5.44 10.92 -9.33
N LYS A 117 4.12 10.71 -9.35
CA LYS A 117 3.28 10.49 -8.16
C LYS A 117 2.35 9.29 -8.31
N ILE A 118 1.78 8.86 -7.18
CA ILE A 118 0.74 7.84 -7.12
C ILE A 118 -0.63 8.52 -7.07
N CYS A 119 -1.50 8.18 -8.02
CA CYS A 119 -2.86 8.72 -8.11
C CYS A 119 -3.95 7.71 -7.72
N GLY A 120 -3.62 6.42 -7.68
CA GLY A 120 -4.56 5.36 -7.31
C GLY A 120 -3.92 4.27 -6.46
N TYR A 121 -4.68 3.74 -5.50
CA TYR A 121 -4.33 2.60 -4.67
C TYR A 121 -5.47 1.58 -4.61
N ARG A 122 -5.17 0.29 -4.70
CA ARG A 122 -6.15 -0.78 -4.44
C ARG A 122 -5.48 -1.90 -3.65
N GLU A 123 -6.17 -2.38 -2.63
CA GLU A 123 -5.69 -3.49 -1.80
C GLU A 123 -6.61 -4.70 -1.86
N TYR A 124 -5.99 -5.88 -1.93
CA TYR A 124 -6.68 -7.15 -2.00
C TYR A 124 -6.06 -8.12 -0.99
N PHE A 125 -6.91 -8.71 -0.16
CA PHE A 125 -6.51 -9.78 0.75
C PHE A 125 -6.51 -11.13 0.02
N GLY A 126 -5.38 -11.81 0.07
CA GLY A 126 -5.17 -13.12 -0.52
C GLY A 126 -5.22 -14.27 0.50
N SER A 127 -5.36 -13.98 1.80
CA SER A 127 -5.48 -14.97 2.86
C SER A 127 -6.48 -14.55 3.95
N ASP A 128 -6.52 -15.27 5.07
CA ASP A 128 -7.49 -15.19 6.15
C ASP A 128 -7.06 -14.31 7.35
N GLY A 129 -5.92 -13.64 7.24
CA GLY A 129 -5.33 -12.83 8.32
C GLY A 129 -4.66 -13.66 9.43
N LYS A 130 -4.58 -14.99 9.28
CA LYS A 130 -3.94 -15.91 10.24
C LYS A 130 -2.82 -16.74 9.58
N SER A 131 -2.78 -16.78 8.25
CA SER A 131 -1.90 -17.64 7.46
C SER A 131 -1.48 -16.97 6.14
N TYR A 132 -0.58 -17.61 5.37
CA TYR A 132 -0.11 -17.11 4.07
C TYR A 132 -0.79 -17.80 2.90
#